data_AF-A0A3M1DSS0-F1
#
_entry.id   AF-A0A3M1DSS0-F1
#
_cell.length_a   1.000
_cell.length_b   1.000
_cell.length_c   1.000
_cell.angle_alpha   90.00
_cell.angle_beta   90.00
_cell.angle_gamma   90.00
#
_symmetry.space_group_name_H-M   'P 1'
#
loop_
_entity.id
_entity.type
_entity.pdbx_description
1 polymer ?
#
loop_
_entity_poly.entity_id
_entity_poly.type
_entity_poly.pdbx_seq_one_letter_code
_entity_poly.pdbx_strand_id
1 'polypeptide(L)'
;LETLRTLRRQVEYLSARHPDRTSWSRAWLRALQPPGEGPVRVFVRGWYLTDRRPPRGAGPDLLRYRLMRPLHRWLFERGPLNALFARLLSPIRRGSRADRLLVRLERALKTPLFGCRACGYCRLGETQYICPESCPKGLANGACGGTDGDTCEFGDRTCIHSRRYRVAATLGRTADLATGLVPPVPEAIRGSSSWPPHFRRETPDLECRR
;
A
#
# COMPACT_ATOMS: atom_id res chain seq x y z
N LEU A 1 19.55 1.74 -18.13
CA LEU A 1 20.46 2.91 -17.97
C LEU A 1 20.08 4.11 -18.83
N GLU A 2 19.68 3.91 -20.08
CA GLU A 2 19.34 4.99 -21.01
C GLU A 2 18.11 5.81 -20.57
N THR A 3 17.03 5.15 -20.14
CA THR A 3 15.82 5.81 -19.60
C THR A 3 16.16 6.77 -18.45
N LEU A 4 17.03 6.36 -17.53
CA LEU A 4 17.45 7.19 -16.40
C LEU A 4 18.24 8.43 -16.87
N ARG A 5 19.10 8.29 -17.88
CA ARG A 5 19.84 9.44 -18.45
C ARG A 5 18.88 10.41 -19.15
N THR A 6 17.87 9.90 -19.84
CA THR A 6 16.84 10.73 -20.47
C THR A 6 16.00 11.48 -19.43
N LEU A 7 15.54 10.80 -18.38
CA LEU A 7 14.83 11.44 -17.27
C LEU A 7 15.69 12.50 -16.60
N ARG A 8 16.98 12.22 -16.36
CA ARG A 8 17.90 13.20 -15.77
C ARG A 8 18.03 14.45 -16.63
N ARG A 9 18.22 14.30 -17.95
CA ARG A 9 18.28 15.43 -18.88
C ARG A 9 16.98 16.26 -18.88
N GLN A 10 15.82 15.60 -18.80
CA GLN A 10 14.54 16.30 -18.69
C GLN A 10 14.42 17.08 -17.38
N VAL A 11 14.84 16.50 -16.25
CA VAL A 11 14.85 17.19 -14.96
C VAL A 11 15.79 18.38 -14.98
N GLU A 12 17.01 18.23 -15.52
CA GLU A 12 17.99 19.32 -15.68
C GLU A 12 17.42 20.45 -16.56
N TYR A 13 16.84 20.11 -17.71
CA TYR A 13 16.20 21.06 -18.62
C TYR A 13 15.05 21.84 -17.95
N LEU A 14 14.13 21.14 -17.27
CA LEU A 14 13.01 21.77 -16.59
C LEU A 14 13.47 22.63 -15.41
N SER A 15 14.49 22.18 -14.67
CA SER A 15 15.05 22.93 -13.54
C SER A 15 15.71 24.23 -14.00
N ALA A 16 16.39 24.24 -15.14
CA ALA A 16 16.95 25.45 -15.72
C ALA A 16 15.86 26.46 -16.16
N ARG A 17 14.70 25.96 -16.62
CA ARG A 17 13.58 26.78 -17.08
C ARG A 17 12.67 27.28 -15.94
N HIS A 18 12.72 26.61 -14.80
CA HIS A 18 11.96 26.91 -13.60
C HIS A 18 12.91 26.98 -12.39
N PRO A 19 13.64 28.10 -12.22
CA PRO A 19 14.71 28.18 -11.21
C PRO A 19 14.18 28.26 -9.77
N ASP A 20 12.94 28.71 -9.58
CA ASP A 20 12.33 28.92 -8.26
C ASP A 20 11.04 28.13 -8.06
N ARG A 21 10.66 27.92 -6.79
CA ARG A 21 9.46 27.15 -6.40
C ARG A 21 8.16 27.74 -6.95
N THR A 22 8.08 29.05 -7.17
CA THR A 22 6.89 29.71 -7.71
C THR A 22 6.74 29.41 -9.19
N SER A 23 7.82 29.50 -9.96
CA SER A 23 7.83 29.14 -11.38
C SER A 23 7.48 27.66 -11.58
N TRP A 24 8.02 26.77 -10.75
CA TRP A 24 7.66 25.35 -10.71
C TRP A 24 6.18 25.13 -10.39
N SER A 25 5.67 25.80 -9.35
CA SER A 25 4.25 25.66 -8.95
C SER A 25 3.30 26.09 -10.08
N ARG A 26 3.63 27.18 -10.79
CA ARG A 26 2.84 27.62 -11.96
C ARG A 26 2.92 26.63 -13.12
N ALA A 27 4.11 26.12 -13.43
CA ALA A 27 4.29 25.12 -14.49
C ALA A 27 3.51 23.83 -14.19
N TRP A 28 3.56 23.39 -12.93
CA TRP A 28 2.79 22.24 -12.44
C TRP A 28 1.27 22.46 -12.58
N LEU A 29 0.75 23.62 -12.16
CA LEU A 29 -0.67 23.94 -12.30
C LEU A 29 -1.14 23.97 -13.76
N ARG A 30 -0.29 24.45 -14.69
CA ARG A 30 -0.60 24.41 -16.13
C ARG A 30 -0.62 22.99 -16.67
N ALA A 31 0.30 22.13 -16.24
CA ALA A 31 0.34 20.72 -16.64
C ALA A 31 -0.91 19.95 -16.16
N LEU A 32 -1.58 20.43 -15.11
CA LEU A 32 -2.85 19.90 -14.61
C LEU A 32 -4.08 20.43 -15.37
N GLN A 33 -3.91 21.11 -16.50
CA GLN A 33 -5.01 21.56 -17.37
C GLN A 33 -4.83 20.93 -18.76
N PRO A 34 -5.34 19.71 -18.98
CA PRO A 34 -5.28 19.08 -20.30
C PRO A 34 -6.05 19.91 -21.34
N PRO A 35 -5.56 20.02 -22.59
CA PRO A 35 -6.27 20.75 -23.63
C PRO A 35 -7.66 20.15 -23.88
N GLY A 36 -8.71 20.97 -23.84
CA GLY A 36 -10.09 20.53 -24.08
C GLY A 36 -10.80 19.90 -22.86
N GLU A 37 -10.13 19.81 -21.72
CA GLU A 37 -10.69 19.30 -20.46
C GLU A 37 -10.67 20.37 -19.36
N GLY A 38 -11.45 20.16 -18.30
CA GLY A 38 -11.39 21.00 -17.11
C GLY A 38 -10.09 20.82 -16.32
N PRO A 39 -9.76 21.73 -15.40
CA PRO A 39 -8.58 21.57 -14.54
C PRO A 39 -8.68 20.28 -13.71
N VAL A 40 -7.61 19.50 -13.70
CA VAL A 40 -7.47 18.32 -12.84
C VAL A 40 -7.52 18.78 -11.39
N ARG A 41 -8.49 18.27 -10.63
CA ARG A 41 -8.60 18.53 -9.21
C ARG A 41 -7.60 17.66 -8.45
N VAL A 42 -6.64 18.31 -7.80
CA VAL A 42 -5.70 17.65 -6.89
C VAL A 42 -6.08 17.99 -5.46
N PHE A 43 -6.49 16.98 -4.70
CA PHE A 43 -6.87 17.14 -3.30
C PHE A 43 -5.66 16.88 -2.41
N VAL A 44 -4.85 17.92 -2.17
CA VAL A 44 -3.74 17.85 -1.21
C VAL A 44 -4.21 18.25 0.20
N ARG A 45 -5.37 17.74 0.62
CA ARG A 45 -5.99 18.06 1.91
C ARG A 45 -6.04 16.86 2.85
N GLY A 46 -5.25 15.82 2.57
CA GLY A 46 -5.14 14.67 3.46
C GLY A 46 -4.71 15.13 4.84
N TRP A 47 -5.58 14.92 5.84
CA TRP A 47 -5.37 15.38 7.21
C TRP A 47 -4.01 14.91 7.76
N TYR A 48 -3.60 13.68 7.43
CA TYR A 48 -2.32 13.09 7.82
C TYR A 48 -1.07 13.77 7.21
N LEU A 49 -1.23 14.65 6.22
CA LEU A 49 -0.16 15.48 5.66
C LEU A 49 -0.14 16.89 6.24
N THR A 50 -1.33 17.47 6.44
CA THR A 50 -1.48 18.91 6.70
C THR A 50 -1.74 19.25 8.16
N ASP A 51 -2.30 18.33 8.94
CA ASP A 51 -2.74 18.59 10.30
C ASP A 51 -2.22 17.49 11.25
N ARG A 52 -1.29 17.88 12.14
CA ARG A 52 -0.63 16.98 13.10
C ARG A 52 -1.39 16.84 14.43
N ARG A 53 -2.65 17.28 14.49
CA ARG A 53 -3.48 17.14 15.70
C ARG A 53 -3.51 15.69 16.22
N PRO A 54 -3.72 15.47 17.53
CA PRO A 54 -3.75 14.14 18.10
C PRO A 54 -4.84 13.28 17.41
N PRO A 55 -4.51 12.03 17.04
CA PRO A 55 -5.39 11.21 16.22
C PRO A 55 -6.69 10.88 16.96
N ARG A 56 -7.83 11.36 16.45
CA ARG A 56 -9.16 10.87 16.86
C ARG A 56 -9.56 9.67 15.99
N GLY A 57 -10.31 8.74 16.56
CA GLY A 57 -10.97 7.68 15.78
C GLY A 57 -10.10 6.48 15.39
N ALA A 58 -8.99 6.20 16.09
CA ALA A 58 -8.15 5.02 15.82
C ALA A 58 -8.73 3.70 16.37
N GLY A 59 -9.77 3.74 17.21
CA GLY A 59 -10.20 2.62 18.08
C GLY A 59 -10.31 1.26 17.39
N PRO A 60 -11.20 1.09 16.38
CA PRO A 60 -11.39 -0.20 15.71
C PRO A 60 -10.12 -0.72 15.01
N ASP A 61 -9.37 0.18 14.36
CA ASP A 61 -8.16 -0.19 13.63
C ASP A 61 -7.00 -0.51 14.58
N LEU A 62 -6.89 0.21 15.69
CA LEU A 62 -5.91 -0.04 16.74
C LEU A 62 -6.19 -1.37 17.44
N LEU A 63 -7.46 -1.67 17.73
CA LEU A 63 -7.86 -2.97 18.29
C LEU A 63 -7.48 -4.10 17.32
N ARG A 64 -7.85 -3.96 16.04
CA ARG A 64 -7.46 -4.91 14.99
C ARG A 64 -5.94 -5.09 14.95
N TYR A 65 -5.16 -4.02 14.97
CA TYR A 65 -3.70 -4.10 15.00
C TYR A 65 -3.19 -4.85 16.25
N ARG A 66 -3.70 -4.52 17.44
CA ARG A 66 -3.29 -5.13 18.71
C ARG A 66 -3.62 -6.62 18.78
N LEU A 67 -4.73 -7.05 18.19
CA LEU A 67 -5.12 -8.47 18.13
C LEU A 67 -4.38 -9.23 17.02
N MET A 68 -4.33 -8.66 15.82
CA MET A 68 -3.83 -9.37 14.64
C MET A 68 -2.30 -9.43 14.61
N ARG A 69 -1.59 -8.46 15.18
CA ARG A 69 -0.12 -8.47 15.20
C ARG A 69 0.49 -9.66 15.96
N PRO A 70 0.11 -9.94 17.22
CA PRO A 70 0.63 -11.11 17.91
C PRO A 70 0.19 -12.41 17.23
N LEU A 71 -1.06 -12.49 16.75
CA LEU A 71 -1.58 -13.66 16.03
C LEU A 71 -0.77 -13.95 14.75
N HIS A 72 -0.50 -12.91 13.94
CA HIS A 72 0.32 -13.03 12.73
C HIS A 72 1.73 -13.51 13.06
N ARG A 73 2.37 -12.92 14.09
CA ARG A 73 3.71 -13.35 14.52
C ARG A 73 3.73 -14.81 14.95
N TRP A 74 2.69 -15.28 15.64
CA TRP A 74 2.59 -16.67 16.06
C TRP A 74 2.35 -17.63 14.90
N LEU A 75 1.41 -17.31 13.99
CA LEU A 75 1.07 -18.18 12.85
C LEU A 75 2.12 -18.19 11.74
N PHE A 76 2.75 -17.05 11.45
CA PHE A 76 3.47 -16.82 10.19
C PHE A 76 4.94 -16.39 10.35
N GLU A 77 5.43 -16.11 11.56
CA GLU A 77 6.82 -15.64 11.74
C GLU A 77 7.64 -16.49 12.72
N ARG A 78 7.13 -16.74 13.94
CA ARG A 78 7.94 -17.23 15.08
C ARG A 78 7.31 -18.34 15.92
N GLY A 79 6.07 -18.78 15.64
CA GLY A 79 5.42 -19.84 16.42
C GLY A 79 5.68 -21.26 15.88
N PRO A 80 5.29 -22.30 16.62
CA PRO A 80 5.46 -23.70 16.20
C PRO A 80 4.68 -24.03 14.92
N LEU A 81 3.55 -23.35 14.69
CA LEU A 81 2.76 -23.49 13.47
C LEU A 81 3.47 -22.94 12.22
N ASN A 82 4.37 -21.97 12.38
CA ASN A 82 5.11 -21.40 11.26
C ASN A 82 5.92 -22.47 10.53
N ALA A 83 6.65 -23.33 11.27
CA ALA A 83 7.45 -24.40 10.68
C ALA A 83 6.58 -25.46 9.98
N LEU A 84 5.45 -25.82 10.60
CA LEU A 84 4.49 -26.75 10.00
C LEU A 84 3.89 -26.20 8.70
N PHE A 85 3.37 -24.97 8.73
CA PHE A 85 2.81 -24.33 7.54
C PHE A 85 3.86 -24.10 6.47
N ALA A 86 5.10 -23.74 6.84
CA ALA A 86 6.19 -23.65 5.88
C ALA A 86 6.42 -24.98 5.18
N ARG A 87 6.48 -26.10 5.91
CA ARG A 87 6.66 -27.43 5.32
C ARG A 87 5.50 -27.85 4.41
N LEU A 88 4.26 -27.55 4.81
CA LEU A 88 3.06 -27.97 4.07
C LEU A 88 2.76 -27.07 2.86
N LEU A 89 2.94 -25.76 2.98
CA LEU A 89 2.47 -24.79 1.99
C LEU A 89 3.56 -24.34 1.01
N SER A 90 4.84 -24.36 1.40
CA SER A 90 5.94 -23.94 0.52
C SER A 90 6.04 -24.74 -0.79
N PRO A 91 5.74 -26.05 -0.86
CA PRO A 91 5.77 -26.80 -2.13
C PRO A 91 4.68 -26.40 -3.13
N ILE A 92 3.63 -25.70 -2.69
CA ILE A 92 2.47 -25.38 -3.52
C ILE A 92 2.86 -24.30 -4.54
N ARG A 93 2.76 -24.65 -5.82
CA ARG A 93 3.04 -23.73 -6.94
C ARG A 93 1.82 -22.88 -7.27
N ARG A 94 2.04 -21.60 -7.59
CA ARG A 94 1.00 -20.68 -8.06
C ARG A 94 0.26 -21.29 -9.27
N GLY A 95 -1.04 -21.10 -9.34
CA GLY A 95 -1.89 -21.61 -10.42
C GLY A 95 -2.20 -23.11 -10.35
N SER A 96 -1.64 -23.86 -9.41
CA SER A 96 -2.02 -25.25 -9.16
C SER A 96 -3.44 -25.37 -8.60
N ARG A 97 -4.04 -26.58 -8.63
CA ARG A 97 -5.35 -26.84 -7.99
C ARG A 97 -5.31 -26.53 -6.49
N ALA A 98 -4.21 -26.88 -5.83
CA ALA A 98 -4.01 -26.58 -4.41
C ALA A 98 -3.95 -25.07 -4.15
N ASP A 99 -3.23 -24.30 -4.96
CA ASP A 99 -3.20 -22.83 -4.86
C ASP A 99 -4.60 -22.22 -5.02
N ARG A 100 -5.41 -22.70 -5.96
CA ARG A 100 -6.81 -22.26 -6.09
C ARG A 100 -7.66 -22.55 -4.86
N LEU A 101 -7.44 -23.68 -4.19
CA LEU A 101 -8.11 -23.98 -2.92
C LEU A 101 -7.64 -23.02 -1.83
N LEU A 102 -6.34 -22.75 -1.73
CA LEU A 102 -5.80 -21.77 -0.79
C LEU A 102 -6.37 -20.38 -1.05
N VAL A 103 -6.55 -19.96 -2.30
CA VAL A 103 -7.20 -18.68 -2.64
C VAL A 103 -8.63 -18.62 -2.09
N ARG A 104 -9.40 -19.72 -2.20
CA ARG A 104 -10.76 -19.78 -1.65
C ARG A 104 -10.74 -19.65 -0.13
N LEU A 105 -9.87 -20.40 0.55
CA LEU A 105 -9.69 -20.32 2.00
C LEU A 105 -9.24 -18.93 2.44
N GLU A 106 -8.26 -18.36 1.76
CA GLU A 106 -7.73 -17.04 2.01
C GLU A 106 -8.81 -15.97 1.86
N ARG A 107 -9.63 -16.05 0.81
CA ARG A 107 -10.77 -15.14 0.63
C ARG A 107 -11.82 -15.34 1.72
N ALA A 108 -12.19 -16.57 2.05
CA ALA A 108 -13.18 -16.85 3.08
C ALA A 108 -12.77 -16.29 4.45
N LEU A 109 -11.49 -16.40 4.81
CA LEU A 109 -10.97 -15.92 6.10
C LEU A 109 -10.66 -14.42 6.09
N LYS A 110 -9.97 -13.91 5.07
CA LYS A 110 -9.44 -12.54 5.07
C LYS A 110 -10.40 -11.50 4.50
N THR A 111 -11.38 -11.87 3.67
CA THR A 111 -12.33 -10.89 3.11
C THR A 111 -13.23 -10.28 4.18
N PRO A 112 -13.87 -11.06 5.07
CA PRO A 112 -14.72 -10.49 6.12
C PRO A 112 -13.95 -9.59 7.09
N LEU A 113 -12.68 -9.93 7.36
CA LEU A 113 -11.85 -9.23 8.34
C LEU A 113 -11.16 -7.97 7.79
N PHE A 114 -10.73 -8.01 6.52
CA PHE A 114 -9.83 -7.00 5.94
C PHE A 114 -10.24 -6.52 4.54
N GLY A 115 -11.24 -7.12 3.89
CA GLY A 115 -11.57 -6.83 2.49
C GLY A 115 -10.56 -7.40 1.49
N CYS A 116 -9.95 -8.55 1.80
CA CYS A 116 -8.96 -9.23 0.94
C CYS A 116 -9.47 -9.44 -0.50
N ARG A 117 -8.60 -9.19 -1.48
CA ARG A 117 -8.85 -9.43 -2.91
C ARG A 117 -8.01 -10.57 -3.52
N ALA A 118 -7.27 -11.31 -2.69
CA ALA A 118 -6.30 -12.34 -3.10
C ALA A 118 -5.27 -11.78 -4.11
N CYS A 119 -4.44 -10.85 -3.65
CA CYS A 119 -3.43 -10.17 -4.47
C CYS A 119 -2.15 -11.01 -4.69
N GLY A 120 -2.06 -12.25 -4.18
CA GLY A 120 -0.88 -13.10 -4.35
C GLY A 120 0.36 -12.73 -3.51
N TYR A 121 0.34 -11.55 -2.87
CA TYR A 121 1.34 -11.11 -1.89
C TYR A 121 0.66 -10.25 -0.81
N CYS A 122 0.58 -10.78 0.41
CA CYS A 122 -0.17 -10.16 1.49
C CYS A 122 0.68 -9.11 2.20
N ARG A 123 0.15 -7.88 2.25
CA ARG A 123 0.83 -6.68 2.77
C ARG A 123 0.32 -6.22 4.13
N LEU A 124 -0.50 -7.03 4.81
CA LEU A 124 -1.22 -6.64 6.04
C LEU A 124 -0.27 -6.34 7.20
N GLY A 125 0.83 -7.10 7.32
CA GLY A 125 1.79 -6.93 8.41
C GLY A 125 2.47 -5.57 8.37
N GLU A 126 2.76 -5.07 7.17
CA GLU A 126 3.44 -3.80 6.90
C GLU A 126 2.48 -2.60 6.88
N THR A 127 1.18 -2.86 6.74
CA THR A 127 0.14 -1.82 6.54
C THR A 127 -0.78 -1.67 7.74
N GLN A 128 -0.29 -1.97 8.95
CA GLN A 128 -1.04 -1.87 10.19
C GLN A 128 -2.36 -2.68 10.15
N TYR A 129 -2.37 -3.79 9.41
CA TYR A 129 -3.56 -4.64 9.18
C TYR A 129 -4.73 -3.92 8.48
N ILE A 130 -4.42 -2.89 7.69
CA ILE A 130 -5.37 -2.19 6.80
C ILE A 130 -5.03 -2.56 5.36
N CYS A 131 -5.87 -3.39 4.74
CA CYS A 131 -5.60 -3.92 3.40
C CYS A 131 -5.53 -2.81 2.34
N PRO A 132 -4.42 -2.66 1.58
CA PRO A 132 -4.33 -1.67 0.51
C PRO A 132 -5.34 -1.87 -0.62
N GLU A 133 -5.81 -3.10 -0.83
CA GLU A 133 -6.82 -3.43 -1.85
C GLU A 133 -8.23 -2.90 -1.50
N SER A 134 -8.43 -2.37 -0.29
CA SER A 134 -9.66 -1.63 0.06
C SER A 134 -9.67 -0.19 -0.49
N CYS A 135 -8.51 0.33 -0.91
CA CYS A 135 -8.38 1.56 -1.67
C CYS A 135 -8.56 1.26 -3.16
N PRO A 136 -9.37 2.05 -3.90
CA PRO A 136 -9.54 1.88 -5.35
C PRO A 136 -8.23 1.91 -6.14
N LYS A 137 -7.22 2.64 -5.65
CA LYS A 137 -5.89 2.74 -6.26
C LYS A 137 -4.94 1.59 -5.87
N GLY A 138 -5.28 0.75 -4.88
CA GLY A 138 -4.44 -0.37 -4.42
C GLY A 138 -3.08 0.03 -3.82
N LEU A 139 -2.88 1.32 -3.51
CA LEU A 139 -1.60 1.88 -3.07
C LEU A 139 -1.29 1.53 -1.62
N ALA A 140 -0.20 0.77 -1.42
CA ALA A 140 0.30 0.47 -0.08
C ALA A 140 1.17 1.60 0.49
N ASN A 141 1.78 2.45 -0.34
CA ASN A 141 2.58 3.58 0.10
C ASN A 141 1.82 4.87 -0.20
N GLY A 142 1.63 5.70 0.82
CA GLY A 142 0.99 7.00 0.70
C GLY A 142 1.99 8.15 0.80
N ALA A 143 1.58 9.39 0.63
CA ALA A 143 0.23 9.84 0.30
C ALA A 143 -0.13 9.61 -1.18
N CYS A 144 -1.42 9.37 -1.48
CA CYS A 144 -1.89 9.22 -2.86
C CYS A 144 -2.44 10.51 -3.51
N GLY A 145 -2.47 11.64 -2.79
CA GLY A 145 -2.89 12.95 -3.31
C GLY A 145 -4.37 13.12 -3.65
N GLY A 146 -5.23 12.13 -3.38
CA GLY A 146 -6.68 12.22 -3.62
C GLY A 146 -7.53 12.34 -2.35
N THR A 147 -6.93 12.27 -1.16
CA THR A 147 -7.67 12.38 0.09
C THR A 147 -8.17 13.81 0.31
N ASP A 148 -9.47 13.97 0.58
CA ASP A 148 -10.04 15.21 1.11
C ASP A 148 -10.29 15.06 2.62
N GLY A 149 -9.45 15.69 3.42
CA GLY A 149 -9.45 15.52 4.88
C GLY A 149 -9.17 14.08 5.28
N ASP A 150 -10.22 13.37 5.68
CA ASP A 150 -10.17 11.96 6.10
C ASP A 150 -10.84 10.99 5.12
N THR A 151 -11.44 11.51 4.05
CA THR A 151 -12.27 10.74 3.12
C THR A 151 -11.52 10.55 1.80
N CYS A 152 -11.72 9.39 1.16
CA CYS A 152 -11.19 9.11 -0.17
C CYS A 152 -11.77 10.08 -1.22
N GLU A 153 -11.10 10.32 -2.35
CA GLU A 153 -11.63 11.19 -3.42
C GLU A 153 -13.02 10.77 -3.95
N PHE A 154 -13.39 9.50 -3.78
CA PHE A 154 -14.70 8.96 -4.18
C PHE A 154 -15.82 9.26 -3.18
N GLY A 155 -15.51 9.84 -2.01
CA GLY A 155 -16.49 10.27 -1.01
C GLY A 155 -17.16 9.14 -0.21
N ASP A 156 -16.88 7.87 -0.54
CA ASP A 156 -17.64 6.71 -0.06
C ASP A 156 -17.00 5.98 1.13
N ARG A 157 -15.76 6.34 1.50
CA ARG A 157 -15.00 5.65 2.55
C ARG A 157 -13.92 6.53 3.18
N THR A 158 -13.56 6.20 4.42
CA THR A 158 -12.36 6.75 5.06
C THR A 158 -11.10 6.33 4.31
N CYS A 159 -10.18 7.27 4.09
CA CYS A 159 -8.92 6.99 3.42
C CYS A 159 -8.05 6.01 4.22
N ILE A 160 -7.52 4.99 3.54
CA ILE A 160 -6.66 3.97 4.16
C ILE A 160 -5.38 4.58 4.73
N HIS A 161 -4.85 5.65 4.14
CA HIS A 161 -3.64 6.32 4.62
C HIS A 161 -3.92 7.09 5.91
N SER A 162 -5.07 7.74 6.02
CA SER A 162 -5.51 8.37 7.27
C SER A 162 -5.68 7.34 8.39
N ARG A 163 -6.33 6.21 8.09
CA ARG A 163 -6.50 5.10 9.06
C ARG A 163 -5.16 4.56 9.55
N ARG A 164 -4.22 4.29 8.64
CA ARG A 164 -2.86 3.82 8.97
C ARG A 164 -2.08 4.85 9.78
N TYR A 165 -2.17 6.13 9.39
CA TYR A 165 -1.54 7.22 10.12
C TYR A 165 -2.05 7.30 11.56
N ARG A 166 -3.36 7.20 11.79
CA ARG A 166 -3.94 7.19 13.15
C ARG A 166 -3.38 6.06 14.01
N VAL A 167 -3.29 4.84 13.47
CA VAL A 167 -2.72 3.70 14.19
C VAL A 167 -1.24 3.95 14.49
N ALA A 168 -0.46 4.38 13.50
CA ALA A 168 0.97 4.65 13.67
C ALA A 168 1.23 5.79 14.68
N ALA A 169 0.48 6.90 14.59
CA ALA A 169 0.57 8.03 15.50
C ALA A 169 0.22 7.63 16.94
N THR A 170 -0.85 6.87 17.13
CA THR A 170 -1.23 6.35 18.46
C THR A 170 -0.14 5.45 19.06
N LEU A 171 0.59 4.73 18.22
CA LEU A 171 1.69 3.84 18.65
C LEU A 171 3.05 4.56 18.76
N GLY A 172 3.14 5.84 18.40
CA GLY A 172 4.42 6.56 18.32
C GLY A 172 5.35 6.07 17.20
N ARG A 173 4.81 5.48 16.12
CA ARG A 173 5.55 4.83 15.02
C ARG A 173 5.31 5.46 13.66
N THR A 174 5.08 6.78 13.60
CA THR A 174 4.86 7.48 12.32
C THR A 174 6.08 7.47 11.41
N ALA A 175 7.29 7.36 11.98
CA ALA A 175 8.53 7.20 11.23
C ALA A 175 8.50 5.97 10.30
N ASP A 176 7.90 4.86 10.76
CA ASP A 176 7.76 3.62 9.97
C ASP A 176 6.98 3.85 8.66
N LEU A 177 6.06 4.83 8.63
CA LEU A 177 5.30 5.17 7.42
C LEU A 177 6.10 5.97 6.40
N ALA A 178 7.12 6.71 6.85
CA ALA A 178 7.96 7.53 5.98
C ALA A 178 9.12 6.72 5.38
N THR A 179 9.66 5.76 6.13
CA THR A 179 10.83 4.97 5.73
C THR A 179 10.46 3.58 5.20
N GLY A 180 9.33 3.02 5.64
CA GLY A 180 8.86 1.70 5.21
C GLY A 180 8.22 1.74 3.83
N LEU A 181 8.91 1.19 2.83
CA LEU A 181 8.37 1.01 1.49
C LEU A 181 7.86 -0.42 1.31
N VAL A 182 6.56 -0.53 1.04
CA VAL A 182 5.92 -1.82 0.74
C VAL A 182 5.91 -2.02 -0.77
N PRO A 183 6.40 -3.15 -1.32
CA PRO A 183 6.44 -3.34 -2.76
C PRO A 183 5.03 -3.33 -3.39
N PRO A 184 4.88 -2.80 -4.61
CA PRO A 184 3.66 -2.98 -5.38
C PRO A 184 3.47 -4.46 -5.73
N VAL A 185 2.21 -4.82 -5.99
CA VAL A 185 1.83 -6.17 -6.40
C VAL A 185 1.73 -6.18 -7.93
N PRO A 186 2.53 -7.00 -8.64
CA PRO A 186 2.38 -7.21 -10.07
C PRO A 186 1.03 -7.80 -10.43
N GLU A 187 0.47 -7.41 -11.57
CA GLU A 187 -0.82 -7.93 -12.04
C GLU A 187 -0.79 -9.46 -12.24
N ALA A 188 0.33 -9.98 -12.74
CA ALA A 188 0.52 -11.40 -13.07
C ALA A 188 0.33 -12.36 -11.87
N ILE A 189 0.47 -11.88 -10.63
CA ILE A 189 0.32 -12.71 -9.42
C ILE A 189 -1.02 -12.50 -8.73
N ARG A 190 -1.86 -11.57 -9.20
CA ARG A 190 -3.19 -11.38 -8.64
C ARG A 190 -4.06 -12.59 -8.91
N GLY A 191 -4.90 -12.93 -7.94
CA GLY A 191 -5.74 -14.12 -7.99
C GLY A 191 -5.05 -15.41 -7.52
N SER A 192 -3.77 -15.37 -7.13
CA SER A 192 -3.08 -16.50 -6.46
C SER A 192 -3.07 -16.34 -4.94
N SER A 193 -2.75 -17.41 -4.20
CA SER A 193 -2.64 -17.33 -2.74
C SER A 193 -1.36 -16.61 -2.32
N SER A 194 -1.44 -15.88 -1.20
CA SER A 194 -0.30 -15.23 -0.58
C SER A 194 0.48 -16.14 0.37
N TRP A 195 -0.05 -17.31 0.75
CA TRP A 195 0.57 -18.12 1.82
C TRP A 195 1.83 -18.87 1.35
N PRO A 196 1.85 -19.62 0.24
CA PRO A 196 3.08 -20.27 -0.23
C PRO A 196 4.26 -19.30 -0.42
N PRO A 197 4.12 -18.15 -1.12
CA PRO A 197 5.24 -17.23 -1.31
C PRO A 197 5.72 -16.62 0.02
N HIS A 198 4.82 -16.38 0.98
CA HIS A 198 5.21 -15.90 2.33
C HIS A 198 6.19 -16.84 3.02
N PHE A 199 5.90 -18.14 3.04
CA PHE A 199 6.78 -19.12 3.69
C PHE A 199 8.08 -19.38 2.92
N ARG A 200 8.07 -19.22 1.60
CA ARG A 200 9.28 -19.20 0.78
C ARG A 200 10.07 -17.90 0.88
N ARG A 201 9.54 -16.89 1.62
CA ARG A 201 10.09 -15.54 1.73
C ARG A 201 10.26 -14.86 0.37
N GLU A 202 9.38 -15.20 -0.57
CA GLU A 202 9.31 -14.55 -1.87
C GLU A 202 8.68 -13.17 -1.69
N THR A 203 9.45 -12.14 -2.04
CA THR A 203 8.88 -10.82 -2.30
C THR A 203 8.54 -10.74 -3.78
N PRO A 204 7.50 -9.98 -4.18
CA PRO A 204 7.31 -9.69 -5.60
C PRO A 204 8.55 -8.97 -6.07
N ASP A 205 9.35 -9.64 -6.89
CA ASP A 205 10.52 -9.00 -7.48
C ASP A 205 10.02 -7.79 -8.25
N LEU A 206 10.41 -6.62 -7.77
CA LEU A 206 10.44 -5.44 -8.61
C LEU A 206 11.63 -5.65 -9.54
N GLU A 207 11.40 -6.50 -10.53
CA GLU A 207 12.19 -6.51 -11.73
C GLU A 207 12.02 -5.16 -12.42
N CYS A 208 12.66 -4.12 -11.88
CA CYS A 208 13.41 -3.21 -12.71
C CYS A 208 14.60 -4.07 -13.20
N ARG A 209 14.33 -5.01 -14.13
CA ARG A 209 15.38 -5.81 -14.77
C ARG A 209 16.42 -4.83 -15.28
N ARG A 210 17.65 -4.97 -14.76
CA ARG A 210 18.80 -4.17 -15.15
C ARG A 210 19.12 -4.35 -16.62
#